data_AF-A0A410Q927-F1
#
_entry.id   AF-A0A410Q927-F1
#
_cell.length_a   1.000
_cell.length_b   1.000
_cell.length_c   1.000
_cell.angle_alpha   90.00
_cell.angle_beta   90.00
_cell.angle_gamma   90.00
#
_symmetry.space_group_name_H-M   'P 1'
#
loop_
_entity.id
_entity.type
_entity.pdbx_description
1 polymer ?
#
loop_
_entity_poly.entity_id
_entity_poly.type
_entity_poly.pdbx_seq_one_letter_code
_entity_poly.pdbx_strand_id
1 'polypeptide(L)'
;MNNLGSKVWIIPDGFLPLKSSGNLKSHEAVCVLNLGEKDANINLSIYFEDRNPMENFKAVCGAKRTNHIRLDKIMDNKGNKIPVNIPYSIKIESDEPIIVQHSRMDTTQAEMTLMTTIAYELK
;
A
#
# COMPACT_ATOMS: atom_id res chain seq x y z
N MET A 1 -18.79 1.39 19.65
CA MET A 1 -17.86 0.32 19.24
C MET A 1 -16.46 0.90 19.33
N ASN A 2 -15.51 0.16 19.91
CA ASN A 2 -14.13 0.62 20.04
C ASN A 2 -13.54 0.83 18.64
N ASN A 3 -12.86 1.96 18.43
CA ASN A 3 -12.10 2.28 17.24
C ASN A 3 -10.92 1.29 17.11
N LEU A 4 -11.14 0.17 16.41
CA LEU A 4 -10.11 -0.86 16.19
C LEU A 4 -9.22 -0.45 15.01
N GLY A 5 -7.91 -0.37 15.24
CA GLY A 5 -6.92 0.05 14.25
C GLY A 5 -6.34 1.43 14.53
N SER A 6 -5.61 1.97 13.55
CA SER A 6 -5.02 3.31 13.59
C SER A 6 -5.35 4.10 12.34
N LYS A 7 -5.25 5.42 12.43
CA LYS A 7 -5.41 6.36 11.32
C LYS A 7 -4.11 6.61 10.57
N VAL A 8 -2.96 6.24 11.14
CA VAL A 8 -1.65 6.45 10.50
C VAL A 8 -0.79 5.19 10.62
N TRP A 9 -0.28 4.73 9.48
CA TRP A 9 0.54 3.52 9.37
C TRP A 9 1.78 3.79 8.52
N ILE A 10 2.87 3.07 8.82
CA ILE A 10 4.16 3.18 8.13
C ILE A 10 4.60 1.81 7.60
N ILE A 11 5.03 1.78 6.34
CA ILE A 11 5.69 0.63 5.71
C ILE A 11 7.06 1.09 5.23
N PRO A 12 8.15 0.68 5.89
CA PRO A 12 9.50 1.11 5.50
C PRO A 12 10.02 0.48 4.19
N ASP A 13 9.59 -0.74 3.83
CA ASP A 13 10.09 -1.48 2.67
C ASP A 13 9.05 -1.54 1.54
N GLY A 14 9.34 -0.86 0.44
CA GLY A 14 8.61 -0.91 -0.82
C GLY A 14 9.56 -0.91 -2.01
N PHE A 15 9.24 -1.71 -3.02
CA PHE A 15 10.03 -1.94 -4.23
C PHE A 15 9.18 -2.71 -5.25
N LEU A 16 8.69 -2.01 -6.28
CA LEU A 16 7.99 -2.66 -7.40
C LEU A 16 9.01 -3.23 -8.39
N PRO A 17 9.07 -4.56 -8.61
CA PRO A 17 10.00 -5.11 -9.59
C PRO A 17 9.68 -4.65 -11.02
N LEU A 18 10.71 -4.34 -11.83
CA LEU A 18 10.53 -3.97 -13.24
C LEU A 18 10.05 -5.14 -14.10
N LYS A 19 10.50 -6.36 -13.76
CA LYS A 19 10.23 -7.57 -14.53
C LYS A 19 9.20 -8.44 -13.82
N SER A 20 8.50 -9.24 -14.61
CA SER A 20 7.63 -10.32 -14.14
C SER A 20 7.77 -11.49 -15.10
N SER A 21 7.56 -12.70 -14.61
CA SER A 21 7.56 -13.92 -15.41
C SER A 21 6.25 -14.69 -15.26
N GLY A 22 5.93 -15.53 -16.25
CA GLY A 22 4.69 -16.29 -16.28
C GLY A 22 3.44 -15.42 -16.43
N ASN A 23 2.30 -15.92 -15.96
CA ASN A 23 0.99 -15.26 -16.10
C ASN A 23 0.70 -14.23 -14.99
N LEU A 24 1.53 -14.20 -13.94
CA LEU A 24 1.34 -13.34 -12.78
C LEU A 24 2.34 -12.19 -12.81
N LYS A 25 1.83 -10.96 -12.69
CA LYS A 25 2.67 -9.77 -12.57
C LYS A 25 3.16 -9.60 -11.15
N SER A 26 4.46 -9.35 -10.98
CA SER A 26 5.04 -8.89 -9.73
C SER A 26 4.30 -7.64 -9.26
N HIS A 27 3.95 -7.60 -7.99
CA HIS A 27 3.23 -6.46 -7.43
C HIS A 27 3.36 -6.41 -5.93
N GLU A 28 3.05 -5.23 -5.41
CA GLU A 28 2.80 -5.01 -4.00
C GLU A 28 1.34 -4.63 -3.77
N ALA A 29 0.85 -4.99 -2.59
CA ALA A 29 -0.45 -4.56 -2.10
C ALA A 29 -0.33 -4.02 -0.68
N VAL A 30 -0.92 -2.83 -0.48
CA VAL A 30 -1.32 -2.33 0.84
C VAL A 30 -2.72 -2.87 1.09
N CYS A 31 -2.79 -3.96 1.86
CA CYS A 31 -4.04 -4.62 2.22
C CYS A 31 -4.64 -3.91 3.43
N VAL A 32 -5.83 -3.34 3.25
CA VAL A 32 -6.53 -2.56 4.27
C VAL A 32 -7.78 -3.29 4.70
N LEU A 33 -7.97 -3.44 6.01
CA LEU A 33 -9.23 -3.88 6.61
C LEU A 33 -9.87 -2.72 7.38
N ASN A 34 -11.10 -2.39 7.01
CA ASN A 34 -11.94 -1.43 7.72
C ASN A 34 -13.06 -2.18 8.46
N LEU A 35 -12.96 -2.23 9.79
CA LEU A 35 -13.97 -2.83 10.68
C LEU A 35 -15.08 -1.84 11.09
N GLY A 36 -14.93 -0.56 10.73
CA GLY A 36 -15.86 0.50 11.07
C GLY A 36 -17.14 0.48 10.24
N GLU A 37 -18.09 1.33 10.66
CA GLU A 37 -19.40 1.51 10.02
C GLU A 37 -19.41 2.61 8.94
N LYS A 38 -18.26 3.26 8.71
CA LYS A 38 -18.08 4.32 7.71
C LYS A 38 -17.02 3.93 6.72
N ASP A 39 -17.13 4.44 5.50
CA ASP A 39 -16.10 4.32 4.48
C ASP A 39 -14.84 5.09 4.95
N ALA A 40 -13.70 4.43 4.83
CA ALA A 40 -12.39 4.99 5.14
C ALA A 40 -11.78 5.58 3.86
N ASN A 41 -11.58 6.89 3.84
CA ASN A 41 -10.80 7.58 2.82
C ASN A 41 -9.33 7.49 3.19
N ILE A 42 -8.50 7.03 2.26
CA ILE A 42 -7.11 6.67 2.51
C ILE A 42 -6.21 7.46 1.57
N ASN A 43 -5.15 8.03 2.12
CA ASN A 43 -4.12 8.74 1.39
C ASN A 43 -2.76 8.07 1.62
N LEU A 44 -2.07 7.73 0.52
CA LEU A 44 -0.71 7.20 0.56
C LEU A 44 0.26 8.31 0.14
N SER A 45 1.38 8.37 0.85
CA SER A 45 2.54 9.18 0.49
C SER A 45 3.77 8.28 0.38
N ILE A 46 4.50 8.42 -0.72
CA ILE A 46 5.62 7.56 -1.11
C ILE A 46 6.91 8.35 -0.95
N TYR A 47 7.79 7.88 -0.09
CA TYR A 47 9.07 8.51 0.24
C TYR A 47 10.20 7.78 -0.49
N PHE A 48 11.18 8.54 -0.96
CA PHE A 48 12.32 8.03 -1.73
C PHE A 48 13.62 8.43 -1.05
N GLU A 49 14.71 7.77 -1.45
CA GLU A 49 16.05 8.04 -0.92
C GLU A 49 16.65 9.36 -1.44
N ASP A 50 16.21 9.83 -2.62
CA ASP A 50 16.93 10.82 -3.43
C ASP A 50 16.09 12.04 -3.86
N ARG A 51 14.80 12.08 -3.51
CA ARG A 51 13.86 13.13 -3.98
C ARG A 51 12.70 13.34 -3.02
N ASN A 52 11.97 14.44 -3.24
CA ASN A 52 10.76 14.74 -2.49
C ASN A 52 9.70 13.62 -2.63
N PRO A 53 8.87 13.40 -1.59
CA PRO A 53 7.81 12.39 -1.65
C PRO A 53 6.82 12.64 -2.78
N MET A 54 6.26 11.54 -3.30
CA MET A 54 5.04 11.60 -4.11
C MET A 54 3.83 11.42 -3.19
N GLU A 55 2.89 12.35 -3.23
CA GLU A 55 1.74 12.38 -2.33
C GLU A 55 0.42 12.27 -3.11
N ASN A 56 -0.70 12.21 -2.40
CA ASN A 56 -2.06 12.23 -2.98
C ASN A 56 -2.44 10.98 -3.78
N PHE A 57 -1.91 9.81 -3.41
CA PHE A 57 -2.39 8.52 -3.89
C PHE A 57 -3.63 8.12 -3.09
N LYS A 58 -4.81 8.25 -3.68
CA LYS A 58 -6.09 8.06 -2.97
C LYS A 58 -6.68 6.67 -3.19
N ALA A 59 -7.24 6.11 -2.13
CA ALA A 59 -8.05 4.91 -2.16
C ALA A 59 -9.20 5.01 -1.14
N VAL A 60 -10.20 4.14 -1.29
CA VAL A 60 -11.32 4.04 -0.34
C VAL A 60 -11.46 2.59 0.10
N CYS A 61 -11.56 2.36 1.41
CA CYS A 61 -11.97 1.07 1.95
C CYS A 61 -13.35 1.20 2.58
N GLY A 62 -14.37 0.60 1.96
CA GLY A 62 -15.75 0.74 2.42
C GLY A 62 -15.96 0.23 3.84
N ALA A 63 -17.05 0.67 4.48
CA ALA A 63 -17.46 0.18 5.80
C ALA A 63 -17.56 -1.36 5.82
N LYS A 64 -16.98 -2.01 6.83
CA LYS A 64 -16.94 -3.48 6.95
C LYS A 64 -16.42 -4.18 5.69
N ARG A 65 -15.34 -3.67 5.09
CA ARG A 65 -14.72 -4.25 3.88
C ARG A 65 -13.21 -4.34 4.02
N THR A 66 -12.63 -5.08 3.08
CA THR A 66 -11.20 -5.04 2.77
C THR A 66 -10.96 -4.37 1.42
N ASN A 67 -9.81 -3.71 1.26
CA ASN A 67 -9.33 -3.23 -0.03
C ASN A 67 -7.84 -3.56 -0.16
N HIS A 68 -7.48 -4.34 -1.19
CA HIS A 68 -6.10 -4.67 -1.53
C HIS A 68 -5.59 -3.64 -2.54
N ILE A 69 -5.04 -2.55 -2.04
CA ILE A 69 -4.59 -1.41 -2.85
C ILE A 69 -3.32 -1.81 -3.59
N ARG A 70 -3.46 -2.01 -4.91
CA ARG A 70 -2.38 -2.41 -5.81
C ARG A 70 -1.46 -1.23 -6.11
N LEU A 71 -0.23 -1.29 -5.60
CA LEU A 71 0.75 -0.21 -5.75
C LEU A 71 1.22 -0.03 -7.21
N ASP A 72 1.17 -1.09 -8.02
CA ASP A 72 1.45 -1.05 -9.46
C ASP A 72 0.33 -0.41 -10.30
N LYS A 73 -0.85 -0.21 -9.70
CA LYS A 73 -2.04 0.31 -10.39
C LYS A 73 -2.49 1.68 -9.88
N ILE A 74 -2.18 2.02 -8.64
CA ILE A 74 -2.57 3.31 -8.07
C ILE A 74 -1.82 4.46 -8.75
N MET A 75 -2.50 5.59 -8.85
CA MET A 75 -1.97 6.83 -9.41
C MET A 75 -2.24 7.98 -8.45
N ASP A 76 -1.37 8.98 -8.46
CA ASP A 76 -1.62 10.23 -7.75
C ASP A 76 -2.73 11.04 -8.45
N ASN A 77 -3.10 12.18 -7.86
CA ASN A 77 -4.12 13.08 -8.43
C ASN A 77 -3.73 13.72 -9.78
N LYS A 78 -2.48 13.60 -10.22
CA LYS A 78 -1.97 14.08 -11.50
C LYS A 78 -1.83 12.95 -12.53
N GLY A 79 -2.13 11.70 -12.16
CA GLY A 79 -2.02 10.53 -13.03
C GLY A 79 -0.63 9.89 -13.04
N ASN A 80 0.29 10.27 -12.15
CA ASN A 80 1.60 9.65 -12.06
C ASN A 80 1.53 8.32 -11.30
N LYS A 81 2.34 7.35 -11.71
CA LYS A 81 2.46 6.05 -11.05
C LYS A 81 3.67 6.02 -10.12
N ILE A 82 3.64 5.11 -9.14
CA ILE A 82 4.82 4.77 -8.36
C ILE A 82 5.88 4.19 -9.31
N PRO A 83 7.13 4.69 -9.27
CA PRO A 83 8.17 4.20 -10.17
C PRO A 83 8.56 2.75 -9.81
N VAL A 84 8.88 1.98 -10.85
CA VAL A 84 9.38 0.61 -10.71
C VAL A 84 10.90 0.59 -10.55
N ASN A 85 11.42 -0.44 -9.90
CA ASN A 85 12.85 -0.65 -9.65
C ASN A 85 13.52 0.51 -8.90
N ILE A 86 12.78 1.13 -7.99
CA ILE A 86 13.24 2.17 -7.08
C ILE A 86 12.75 1.77 -5.68
N PRO A 87 13.63 1.75 -4.66
CA PRO A 87 13.22 1.54 -3.28
C PRO A 87 12.43 2.76 -2.76
N TYR A 88 11.38 2.50 -1.99
CA TYR A 88 10.55 3.54 -1.40
C TYR A 88 9.96 3.09 -0.06
N SER A 89 9.48 4.04 0.73
CA SER A 89 8.68 3.79 1.92
C SER A 89 7.29 4.40 1.76
N ILE A 90 6.31 3.94 2.54
CA ILE A 90 4.92 4.38 2.44
C ILE A 90 4.44 4.87 3.79
N LYS A 91 3.89 6.09 3.82
CA LYS A 91 2.99 6.55 4.88
C LYS A 91 1.55 6.41 4.40
N ILE A 92 0.70 5.84 5.25
CA ILE A 92 -0.72 5.62 4.98
C ILE A 92 -1.50 6.40 6.02
N GLU A 93 -2.40 7.27 5.56
CA GLU A 93 -3.28 8.06 6.42
C GLU A 93 -4.73 7.76 6.09
N SER A 94 -5.59 7.70 7.10
CA SER A 94 -7.02 7.51 6.94
C SER A 94 -7.84 8.38 7.88
N ASP A 95 -9.04 8.77 7.46
CA ASP A 95 -10.00 9.50 8.28
C ASP A 95 -10.72 8.61 9.30
N GLU A 96 -10.77 7.29 9.08
CA GLU A 96 -11.29 6.28 9.99
C GLU A 96 -10.18 5.29 10.44
N PRO A 97 -10.29 4.68 11.63
CA PRO A 97 -9.35 3.65 12.07
C PRO A 97 -9.38 2.43 11.14
N ILE A 98 -8.22 2.03 10.64
CA ILE A 98 -8.04 0.89 9.75
C ILE A 98 -6.91 -0.01 10.24
N ILE A 99 -6.84 -1.23 9.73
CA ILE A 99 -5.72 -2.16 9.91
C ILE A 99 -5.02 -2.34 8.57
N VAL A 100 -3.67 -2.30 8.58
CA VAL A 100 -2.88 -2.31 7.35
C VAL A 100 -1.83 -3.43 7.38
N GLN A 101 -1.82 -4.24 6.33
CA GLN A 101 -0.81 -5.25 6.05
C GLN A 101 -0.13 -4.94 4.70
N HIS A 102 1.18 -5.12 4.65
CA HIS A 102 1.95 -5.03 3.40
C HIS A 102 2.25 -6.42 2.87
N SER A 103 2.15 -6.59 1.56
CA SER A 103 2.56 -7.83 0.89
C SER A 103 3.23 -7.51 -0.43
N ARG A 104 4.23 -8.32 -0.79
CA ARG A 104 4.88 -8.32 -2.10
C ARG A 104 4.82 -9.73 -2.67
N MET A 105 4.41 -9.81 -3.94
CA MET A 105 4.58 -10.98 -4.80
C MET A 105 5.64 -10.63 -5.82
N ASP A 106 6.75 -11.37 -5.81
CA ASP A 106 7.82 -11.25 -6.79
C ASP A 106 7.82 -12.49 -7.69
N THR A 107 7.57 -12.26 -8.98
CA THR A 107 7.56 -13.30 -10.02
C THR A 107 8.72 -13.12 -11.00
N THR A 108 9.79 -12.40 -10.64
CA THR A 108 10.94 -12.15 -11.52
C THR A 108 11.70 -13.43 -11.90
N GLN A 109 11.58 -14.50 -11.12
CA GLN A 109 12.15 -15.82 -11.37
C GLN A 109 11.04 -16.90 -11.40
N ALA A 110 11.38 -18.08 -11.93
CA ALA A 110 10.44 -19.21 -11.99
C ALA A 110 9.97 -19.65 -10.60
N GLU A 111 10.87 -19.59 -9.61
CA GLU A 111 10.52 -19.74 -8.20
C GLU A 111 9.93 -18.42 -7.70
N MET A 112 8.60 -18.33 -7.71
CA MET A 112 7.85 -17.18 -7.20
C MET A 112 8.10 -17.03 -5.69
N THR A 113 8.23 -15.78 -5.23
CA THR A 113 8.40 -15.48 -3.80
C THR A 113 7.28 -14.56 -3.30
N LEU A 114 6.87 -14.80 -2.05
CA LEU A 114 5.95 -13.96 -1.30
C LEU A 114 6.62 -13.48 -0.02
N MET A 115 6.38 -12.23 0.34
CA MET A 115 6.68 -11.70 1.67
C MET A 115 5.51 -10.87 2.18
N THR A 116 5.36 -10.80 3.50
CA THR A 116 4.35 -9.94 4.13
C THR A 116 4.74 -9.57 5.55
N THR A 117 4.27 -8.40 6.00
CA THR A 117 4.33 -7.97 7.39
C THR A 117 3.13 -7.08 7.71
N ILE A 118 2.75 -7.01 8.98
CA ILE A 118 1.88 -5.93 9.46
C ILE A 118 2.64 -4.60 9.35
N ALA A 119 1.94 -3.55 8.94
CA ALA A 119 2.51 -2.20 8.92
C ALA A 119 2.68 -1.68 10.35
N TYR A 120 3.60 -0.74 10.56
CA TYR A 120 3.80 -0.12 11.86
C TYR A 120 2.71 0.92 12.13
N GLU A 121 1.92 0.75 13.19
CA GLU A 121 0.92 1.74 13.61
C GLU A 121 1.58 2.91 14.36
N LEU A 122 1.19 4.14 14.00
CA LEU A 122 1.46 5.32 14.81
C LEU A 122 0.22 5.64 15.65
N LYS A 123 0.42 5.91 16.94
CA LYS A 123 -0.65 6.24 17.90
C LYS A 123 -0.89 7.74 17.98
#